data_AF-A0A2I0IG97-F1
#
_entry.id   AF-A0A2I0IG97-F1
#
_cell.length_a   1.000
_cell.length_b   1.000
_cell.length_c   1.000
_cell.angle_alpha   90.00
_cell.angle_beta   90.00
_cell.angle_gamma   90.00
#
_symmetry.space_group_name_H-M   'P 1'
#
loop_
_entity.id
_entity.type
_entity.pdbx_description
1 polymer ?
#
loop_
_entity_poly.entity_id
_entity_poly.type
_entity_poly.pdbx_seq_one_letter_code
_entity_poly.pdbx_strand_id
1 'polypeptide(L)'
;MAYNVFYTSIPVLVSVLDKDLSEETVMQHPQILFYCQAGRLLNPSTFAGWFGRSLFHAVVVFIISIHAYAYEKSEMEEVSLVALSGCIWLQAFVMTLETK
;
A
#
# COMPACT_ATOMS: atom_id res chain seq x y z
N MET A 1 -3.46 14.48 13.36
CA MET A 1 -2.79 13.16 13.51
C MET A 1 -3.74 11.98 13.39
N ALA A 2 -4.86 11.93 14.13
CA ALA A 2 -5.74 10.77 14.16
C ALA A 2 -6.32 10.36 12.79
N TYR A 3 -6.65 11.32 11.92
CA TYR A 3 -7.19 11.08 10.57
C TYR A 3 -6.34 10.07 9.78
N ASN A 4 -5.03 10.32 9.66
CA ASN A 4 -4.13 9.44 8.91
C ASN A 4 -4.04 8.05 9.54
N VAL A 5 -4.00 7.97 10.87
CA VAL A 5 -3.94 6.69 11.59
C VAL A 5 -5.18 5.86 11.28
N PHE A 6 -6.37 6.44 11.28
CA PHE A 6 -7.59 5.71 10.94
C PHE A 6 -7.59 5.22 9.49
N TYR A 7 -7.30 6.10 8.53
CA TYR A 7 -7.39 5.74 7.11
C TYR A 7 -6.31 4.75 6.64
N THR A 8 -5.13 4.75 7.26
CA THR A 8 -4.07 3.78 6.90
C THR A 8 -4.11 2.50 7.73
N SER A 9 -4.68 2.51 8.94
CA SER A 9 -4.81 1.30 9.76
C SER A 9 -5.95 0.40 9.32
N ILE A 10 -7.08 0.94 8.86
CA ILE A 10 -8.24 0.13 8.45
C ILE A 10 -7.87 -0.87 7.34
N PRO A 11 -7.21 -0.48 6.23
CA PRO A 11 -6.78 -1.45 5.21
C PRO A 11 -5.87 -2.55 5.75
N VAL A 12 -4.99 -2.23 6.70
CA VAL A 12 -4.08 -3.22 7.34
C VAL A 12 -4.84 -4.16 8.27
N LEU A 13 -5.88 -3.69 8.96
CA LEU A 13 -6.73 -4.55 9.77
C LEU A 13 -7.58 -5.48 8.89
N VAL A 14 -8.06 -4.99 7.75
CA VAL A 14 -8.82 -5.80 6.79
C VAL A 14 -7.98 -6.93 6.20
N SER A 15 -6.66 -6.75 6.01
CA SER A 15 -5.79 -7.81 5.50
C SER A 15 -5.66 -9.02 6.43
N VAL A 16 -6.06 -8.92 7.71
CA VAL A 16 -6.14 -10.07 8.62
C VAL A 16 -7.24 -11.05 8.20
N LEU A 17 -8.27 -10.55 7.51
CA LEU A 17 -9.37 -11.36 7.00
C LEU A 17 -9.08 -11.93 5.60
N ASP A 18 -7.97 -11.51 4.99
CA ASP A 18 -7.58 -11.92 3.65
C ASP A 18 -7.08 -13.37 3.66
N LYS A 19 -7.52 -14.16 2.68
CA LYS A 19 -7.20 -15.58 2.54
C LYS A 19 -6.88 -15.88 1.08
N ASP A 20 -5.59 -15.92 0.77
CA ASP A 20 -5.09 -16.28 -0.57
C ASP A 20 -5.61 -17.65 -1.05
N LEU A 21 -5.83 -18.58 -0.11
CA LEU A 21 -6.32 -19.93 -0.37
C LEU A 21 -7.37 -20.32 0.66
N SER A 22 -8.38 -21.08 0.22
CA SER A 22 -9.38 -21.64 1.12
C SER A 22 -8.77 -22.70 2.04
N GLU A 23 -9.32 -22.85 3.25
CA GLU A 23 -8.86 -23.85 4.22
C GLU A 23 -8.93 -25.27 3.64
N GLU A 24 -9.98 -25.57 2.86
CA GLU A 24 -10.13 -26.86 2.18
C GLU A 24 -8.97 -27.13 1.20
N THR A 25 -8.63 -26.14 0.36
CA THR A 25 -7.53 -26.25 -0.61
C THR A 25 -6.20 -26.48 0.08
N VAL A 26 -5.94 -25.79 1.19
CA VAL A 26 -4.71 -25.94 1.97
C VAL A 26 -4.61 -27.36 2.58
N MET A 27 -5.72 -27.89 3.07
CA MET A 27 -5.77 -29.24 3.65
C MET A 27 -5.63 -30.35 2.59
N GLN A 28 -6.14 -30.13 1.38
CA GLN A 28 -5.98 -31.05 0.25
C GLN A 28 -4.56 -31.02 -0.36
N HIS A 29 -3.86 -29.88 -0.27
CA HIS A 29 -2.54 -29.67 -0.86
C HIS A 29 -1.53 -29.13 0.16
N PRO A 30 -1.11 -29.93 1.17
CA PRO A 30 -0.22 -29.49 2.23
C PRO A 30 1.17 -29.09 1.73
N GLN A 31 1.57 -29.47 0.51
CA GLN A 31 2.86 -29.09 -0.05
C GLN A 31 3.01 -27.58 -0.28
N ILE A 32 1.91 -26.84 -0.38
CA ILE A 32 1.91 -25.37 -0.55
C ILE A 32 2.59 -24.68 0.64
N LEU A 33 2.50 -25.27 1.85
CA LEU A 33 3.14 -24.73 3.05
C LEU A 33 4.67 -24.64 2.91
N PHE A 34 5.30 -25.55 2.16
CA PHE A 34 6.75 -25.53 1.93
C PHE A 34 7.20 -24.29 1.14
N TYR A 35 6.34 -23.75 0.27
CA TYR A 35 6.62 -22.52 -0.45
C TYR A 35 6.75 -21.32 0.50
N CYS A 36 5.84 -21.23 1.49
CA CYS A 36 5.87 -20.17 2.50
C CYS A 36 7.05 -20.32 3.47
N GLN A 37 7.34 -21.55 3.91
CA GLN A 37 8.47 -21.85 4.80
C GLN A 37 9.83 -21.53 4.19
N ALA A 38 9.93 -21.55 2.85
CA ALA A 38 11.15 -21.17 2.14
C ALA A 38 11.43 -19.65 2.17
N GLY A 39 10.63 -18.84 2.88
CA GLY A 39 10.85 -17.40 3.04
C GLY A 39 10.66 -16.60 1.75
N ARG A 40 9.93 -17.16 0.77
CA ARG A 40 9.78 -16.54 -0.56
C ARG A 40 8.84 -15.34 -0.57
N LEU A 41 7.90 -15.27 0.38
CA LEU A 41 6.93 -14.17 0.48
C LEU A 41 7.52 -12.88 1.04
N LEU A 42 8.36 -12.96 2.09
CA LEU A 42 9.01 -11.79 2.70
C LEU A 42 10.51 -12.02 2.81
N ASN A 43 11.24 -11.57 1.80
CA ASN A 43 12.69 -11.54 1.73
C ASN A 43 13.21 -10.14 1.37
N PRO A 44 14.52 -9.86 1.54
CA PRO A 44 15.10 -8.55 1.24
C PRO A 44 14.84 -8.07 -0.20
N SER A 45 14.80 -8.97 -1.17
CA SER A 45 14.54 -8.62 -2.57
C SER A 45 13.08 -8.19 -2.78
N THR A 46 12.12 -8.93 -2.22
CA THR A 46 10.70 -8.56 -2.25
C THR A 46 10.45 -7.25 -1.51
N PHE A 47 11.11 -7.06 -0.35
CA PHE A 47 11.04 -5.82 0.41
C PHE A 47 11.61 -4.63 -0.37
N ALA A 48 12.77 -4.80 -1.01
CA ALA A 48 13.37 -3.76 -1.85
C ALA A 48 12.45 -3.39 -3.01
N GLY A 49 11.77 -4.37 -3.63
CA GLY A 49 10.76 -4.12 -4.65
C GLY A 49 9.58 -3.29 -4.13
N TRP A 50 9.05 -3.63 -2.96
CA TRP A 50 7.95 -2.89 -2.33
C TRP A 50 8.36 -1.48 -1.93
N PHE A 51 9.56 -1.33 -1.36
CA PHE A 51 10.14 -0.03 -1.01
C PHE A 51 10.33 0.85 -2.25
N GLY A 52 10.88 0.29 -3.33
CA GLY A 52 11.04 1.00 -4.60
C GLY A 52 9.71 1.48 -5.19
N ARG A 53 8.67 0.63 -5.18
CA ARG A 53 7.31 1.02 -5.60
C ARG A 53 6.75 2.17 -4.74
N SER A 54 6.93 2.09 -3.43
CA SER A 54 6.50 3.15 -2.50
C SER A 54 7.20 4.48 -2.77
N LEU A 55 8.52 4.45 -2.99
CA LEU A 55 9.29 5.65 -3.33
C LEU A 55 8.81 6.25 -4.67
N PHE A 56 8.55 5.41 -5.67
CA PHE A 56 8.00 5.86 -6.95
C PHE A 56 6.64 6.53 -6.78
N HIS A 57 5.71 5.93 -6.04
CA HIS A 57 4.41 6.53 -5.75
C HIS A 57 4.54 7.88 -5.03
N ALA A 58 5.41 7.98 -4.02
CA ALA A 58 5.63 9.22 -3.28
C ALA A 58 6.16 10.33 -4.20
N VAL A 59 7.15 10.03 -5.05
CA VAL A 59 7.71 11.00 -6.01
C VAL A 59 6.66 11.46 -7.02
N VAL A 60 5.86 10.53 -7.56
CA VAL A 60 4.81 10.86 -8.54
C VAL A 60 3.75 11.76 -7.91
N VAL A 61 3.21 11.41 -6.74
CA VAL A 61 2.20 12.22 -6.04
C VAL A 61 2.74 13.61 -5.70
N PHE A 62 4.01 13.69 -5.26
CA PHE A 62 4.66 14.97 -4.96
C PHE A 62 4.81 15.86 -6.20
N ILE A 63 5.34 15.30 -7.30
CA ILE A 63 5.52 16.04 -8.56
C ILE A 63 4.16 16.55 -9.07
N ILE A 64 3.14 15.69 -9.10
CA ILE A 64 1.79 16.06 -9.53
C ILE A 64 1.24 17.20 -8.66
N SER A 65 1.38 17.11 -7.34
CA SER A 65 0.85 18.11 -6.41
C SER A 65 1.55 19.46 -6.60
N ILE A 66 2.88 19.50 -6.69
CA ILE A 66 3.63 20.75 -6.91
C ILE A 66 3.32 21.37 -8.27
N HIS A 67 3.20 20.56 -9.33
CA HIS A 67 2.90 21.09 -10.67
C HIS A 67 1.46 21.60 -10.78
N ALA A 68 0.50 20.91 -10.15
CA ALA A 68 -0.90 21.34 -10.15
C ALA A 68 -1.09 22.70 -9.48
N TYR A 69 -0.34 22.98 -8.41
CA TYR A 69 -0.44 24.22 -7.63
C TYR A 69 0.67 25.24 -7.97
N ALA A 70 1.50 25.00 -9.00
CA ALA A 70 2.68 25.83 -9.29
C ALA A 70 2.36 27.32 -9.58
N TYR A 71 1.15 27.60 -10.05
CA TYR A 71 0.69 28.96 -10.39
C TYR A 71 -0.44 29.44 -9.46
N GLU A 72 -0.81 28.65 -8.46
CA GLU A 72 -1.80 29.03 -7.46
C GLU A 72 -1.12 29.65 -6.25
N LYS A 73 -1.81 30.62 -5.64
CA LYS A 73 -1.37 31.24 -4.39
C LYS A 73 -1.89 30.42 -3.19
N SER A 74 -1.64 29.12 -3.23
CA SER A 74 -2.05 28.17 -2.19
C SER A 74 -1.03 28.15 -1.06
N GLU A 75 -1.50 28.07 0.18
CA GLU A 75 -0.63 27.87 1.34
C GLU A 75 -0.01 26.46 1.29
N MET A 76 1.22 26.33 1.80
CA MET A 76 1.95 25.05 1.75
C MET A 76 1.20 23.92 2.49
N GLU A 77 0.38 24.28 3.47
CA GLU A 77 -0.48 23.35 4.21
C GLU A 77 -1.58 22.74 3.32
N GLU A 78 -2.21 23.53 2.45
CA GLU A 78 -3.26 23.05 1.54
C GLU A 78 -2.70 22.06 0.52
N VAL A 79 -1.57 22.40 -0.10
CA VAL A 79 -0.86 21.51 -1.04
C VAL A 79 -0.43 20.21 -0.35
N SER A 80 0.02 20.30 0.91
CA SER A 80 0.41 19.14 1.71
C SER A 80 -0.78 18.23 2.03
N LEU A 81 -1.95 18.79 2.33
CA LEU A 81 -3.18 18.02 2.58
C LEU A 81 -3.66 17.31 1.31
N VAL A 82 -3.57 17.97 0.15
CA VAL A 82 -3.91 17.37 -1.15
C VAL A 82 -2.97 16.20 -1.46
N ALA A 83 -1.65 16.39 -1.35
CA ALA A 83 -0.67 15.32 -1.55
C ALA A 83 -0.91 14.14 -0.60
N LEU A 84 -1.16 14.43 0.68
CA LEU A 84 -1.45 13.42 1.70
C LEU A 84 -2.72 12.62 1.39
N SER A 85 -3.80 13.31 1.00
CA SER A 85 -5.05 12.65 0.62
C SER A 85 -4.88 11.78 -0.62
N GLY A 86 -4.08 12.23 -1.60
CA GLY A 86 -3.69 11.45 -2.77
C GLY A 86 -2.94 10.18 -2.40
N CYS A 87 -1.99 10.26 -1.46
CA CYS A 87 -1.28 9.08 -0.93
C CYS A 87 -2.23 8.09 -0.25
N ILE A 88 -3.20 8.56 0.54
CA ILE A 88 -4.17 7.69 1.22
C ILE A 88 -5.01 6.92 0.21
N TRP A 89 -5.58 7.60 -0.78
CA TRP A 89 -6.41 6.96 -1.81
C TRP A 89 -5.60 6.02 -2.71
N LEU A 90 -4.39 6.42 -3.10
CA LEU A 90 -3.50 5.56 -3.88
C LEU A 90 -3.14 4.30 -3.10
N GLN A 91 -2.81 4.41 -1.81
CA GLN A 91 -2.52 3.27 -0.97
C GLN A 91 -3.73 2.34 -0.84
N ALA A 92 -4.93 2.89 -0.59
CA ALA A 92 -6.15 2.09 -0.52
C ALA A 92 -6.40 1.33 -1.84
N PHE A 93 -6.26 2.00 -2.98
CA PHE A 93 -6.41 1.37 -4.29
C PHE A 93 -5.37 0.27 -4.54
N VAL A 94 -4.11 0.50 -4.22
CA VAL A 94 -3.06 -0.52 -4.34
C VAL A 94 -3.39 -1.73 -3.47
N MET A 95 -3.82 -1.54 -2.23
CA MET A 95 -4.22 -2.65 -1.35
C MET A 95 -5.37 -3.47 -1.95
N THR A 96 -6.38 -2.80 -2.54
CA THR A 96 -7.49 -3.51 -3.21
C THR A 96 -7.07 -4.31 -4.44
N LEU A 97 -5.98 -3.93 -5.11
CA LEU A 97 -5.45 -4.69 -6.25
C LEU A 97 -4.58 -5.87 -5.84
N GLU A 98 -3.93 -5.79 -4.67
CA GLU A 98 -3.04 -6.83 -4.16
C GLU A 98 -3.83 -7.92 -3.42
N THR A 99 -4.94 -7.56 -2.76
CA THR A 99 -5.93 -8.52 -2.21
C THR A 99 -6.68 -9.23 -3.35
N LYS A 100 -6.69 -10.57 -3.35
CA LYS A 100 -7.29 -11.41 -4.40
C LYS A 100 -8.42 -12.29 -3.88
#